data_AF-A0A914HQG1-F1
#
_entry.id   AF-A0A914HQG1-F1
#
_cell.length_a   1.000
_cell.length_b   1.000
_cell.length_c   1.000
_cell.angle_alpha   90.00
_cell.angle_beta   90.00
_cell.angle_gamma   90.00
#
_symmetry.space_group_name_H-M   'P 1'
#
loop_
_entity.id
_entity.type
_entity.pdbx_description
1 polymer ?
#
loop_
_entity_poly.entity_id
_entity_poly.type
_entity_poly.pdbx_seq_one_letter_code
_entity_poly.pdbx_strand_id
1 'polypeptide(L)'
;MFATLNPKWRCDPFQIVGFILIFMVITAHGNEFKMNGQQKEMNESSGQAMLVAELEEYQNTQNRSNEREEQLNDFLKQFVEEQKEANRMLQKKIDELGNSSKKELEKIKDVLVKMEQYQKEQQQNIGDLLQKTVAVLIDAINGKSLIRQQNRWNSAACHPSLALIGSEQLGVQYNGKAYSRWVSVRAEKRMPENPYGISYFEVKILEKNGTLSIGLATKRMPLDKLVGGHEGTYGYESWGTLRGYEVEGSPQDMNGRPYITGMPSFGAAGDVVGCGVNLATRQIFYTKNGKRLDTEVLRVDFAADLFPCVTMFSPGTKIEANFGPNFKFNISDEI
;
A
#
# COMPACT_ATOMS: atom_id res chain seq x y z
N MET A 1 -8.35 -26.88 -62.33
CA MET A 1 -8.84 -26.09 -63.47
C MET A 1 -8.14 -24.74 -63.43
N PHE A 2 -7.00 -24.62 -64.13
CA PHE A 2 -6.52 -23.45 -64.87
C PHE A 2 -5.16 -23.83 -65.46
N ALA A 3 -5.05 -23.70 -66.78
CA ALA A 3 -4.00 -24.25 -67.61
C ALA A 3 -2.71 -23.44 -67.57
N THR A 4 -1.62 -24.16 -67.76
CA THR A 4 -0.28 -23.71 -68.13
C THR A 4 -0.25 -22.72 -69.28
N LEU A 5 0.53 -21.64 -69.16
CA LEU A 5 1.09 -20.92 -70.30
C LEU A 5 2.59 -20.65 -70.09
N ASN A 6 3.33 -21.03 -71.12
CA ASN A 6 4.78 -21.08 -71.28
C ASN A 6 5.28 -19.65 -71.67
N PRO A 7 6.31 -19.06 -71.04
CA PRO A 7 6.74 -17.70 -71.35
C PRO A 7 7.83 -17.73 -72.43
N LYS A 8 7.44 -18.01 -73.67
CA LYS A 8 8.25 -17.70 -74.85
C LYS A 8 7.35 -16.94 -75.81
N TRP A 9 7.84 -15.81 -76.30
CA TRP A 9 7.18 -14.83 -77.18
C TRP A 9 6.30 -13.79 -76.48
N ARG A 10 6.93 -12.79 -75.85
CA ARG A 10 6.38 -11.44 -75.85
C ARG A 10 7.15 -10.64 -76.89
N CYS A 11 6.59 -10.54 -78.09
CA CYS A 11 7.05 -9.58 -79.09
C CYS A 11 6.77 -8.18 -78.53
N ASP A 12 7.81 -7.36 -78.42
CA ASP A 12 7.69 -5.97 -77.99
C ASP A 12 6.96 -5.16 -79.09
N PRO A 13 5.81 -4.54 -78.79
CA PRO A 13 5.09 -3.68 -79.74
C PRO A 13 5.99 -2.58 -80.33
N PHE A 14 7.01 -2.14 -79.58
CA PHE A 14 7.92 -1.08 -80.02
C PHE A 14 8.93 -1.54 -81.08
N GLN A 15 9.34 -2.82 -81.07
CA GLN A 15 10.19 -3.37 -82.14
C GLN A 15 9.47 -3.45 -83.49
N ILE A 16 8.17 -3.78 -83.48
CA ILE A 16 7.36 -3.90 -84.70
C ILE A 16 7.12 -2.53 -85.33
N VAL A 17 6.84 -1.51 -84.51
CA VAL A 17 6.64 -0.12 -84.99
C VAL A 17 7.95 0.46 -85.57
N GLY A 18 9.10 0.12 -84.98
CA GLY A 18 10.41 0.52 -85.49
C GLY A 18 10.72 -0.02 -86.89
N PHE A 19 10.46 -1.32 -87.13
CA PHE A 19 10.66 -1.91 -88.46
C PHE A 19 9.72 -1.34 -89.52
N ILE A 20 8.47 -1.00 -89.16
CA ILE A 20 7.49 -0.44 -90.09
C ILE A 20 7.88 0.99 -90.50
N LEU A 21 8.40 1.81 -89.57
CA LEU A 21 8.88 3.17 -89.87
C LEU A 21 10.12 3.14 -90.78
N ILE A 22 11.07 2.23 -90.53
CA ILE A 22 12.26 2.06 -91.38
C ILE A 22 11.87 1.63 -92.80
N PHE A 23 10.90 0.71 -92.95
CA PHE A 23 10.41 0.29 -94.26
C PHE A 23 9.68 1.42 -95.01
N MET A 24 8.89 2.24 -94.32
CA MET A 24 8.20 3.40 -94.93
C MET A 24 9.19 4.45 -95.45
N VAL A 25 10.27 4.72 -94.70
CA VAL A 25 11.33 5.67 -95.12
C VAL A 25 12.07 5.17 -96.37
N ILE A 26 12.36 3.86 -96.45
CA ILE A 26 13.01 3.23 -97.62
C ILE A 26 12.10 3.30 -98.87
N THR A 27 10.78 3.10 -98.71
CA THR A 27 9.84 3.18 -99.85
C THR A 27 9.52 4.61 -100.29
N ALA A 28 9.55 5.59 -99.38
CA ALA A 28 9.21 6.99 -99.69
C ALA A 28 10.32 7.76 -100.42
N HIS A 29 11.58 7.33 -100.31
CA HIS A 29 12.73 7.96 -100.99
C HIS A 29 13.08 7.32 -102.35
N GLY A 30 12.23 6.42 -102.86
CA GLY A 30 12.46 5.67 -104.09
C GLY A 30 12.22 6.41 -105.42
N ASN A 31 11.75 7.67 -105.43
CA ASN A 31 11.52 8.40 -106.68
C ASN A 31 12.09 9.82 -106.70
N GLU A 32 13.12 9.95 -107.56
CA GLU A 32 13.60 11.13 -108.29
C GLU A 32 14.10 12.37 -107.52
N PHE A 33 15.43 12.46 -107.36
CA PHE A 33 16.18 13.71 -107.64
C PHE A 33 17.62 13.37 -108.09
N LYS A 34 17.98 13.75 -109.33
CA LYS A 34 19.33 13.57 -109.92
C LYS A 34 20.35 14.44 -109.17
N MET A 35 21.35 13.81 -108.55
CA MET A 35 22.49 14.48 -107.90
C MET A 35 23.83 13.95 -108.46
N ASN A 36 24.81 14.84 -108.62
CA ASN A 36 26.08 14.61 -109.32
C ASN A 36 27.03 13.68 -108.52
N GLY A 37 27.85 12.88 -109.20
CA GLY A 37 28.57 11.72 -108.62
C GLY A 37 29.47 11.99 -107.39
N GLN A 38 30.11 13.17 -107.29
CA GLN A 38 30.90 13.55 -106.10
C GLN A 38 30.05 13.99 -104.90
N GLN A 39 28.83 14.51 -105.14
CA GLN A 39 27.89 14.89 -104.09
C GLN A 39 27.20 13.66 -103.48
N LYS A 40 27.06 12.60 -104.29
CA LYS A 40 26.45 11.33 -103.89
C LYS A 40 27.32 10.57 -102.89
N GLU A 41 28.63 10.45 -103.15
CA GLU A 41 29.56 9.81 -102.20
C GLU A 41 29.74 10.60 -100.90
N MET A 42 29.74 11.94 -100.97
CA MET A 42 29.85 12.81 -99.79
C MET A 42 28.58 12.77 -98.92
N ASN A 43 27.40 12.70 -99.55
CA ASN A 43 26.12 12.57 -98.84
C ASN A 43 25.86 11.14 -98.33
N GLU A 44 26.35 10.10 -99.02
CA GLU A 44 26.32 8.71 -98.53
C GLU A 44 27.27 8.51 -97.35
N SER A 45 28.49 9.08 -97.39
CA SER A 45 29.43 9.08 -96.26
C SER A 45 28.92 9.90 -95.07
N SER A 46 28.28 11.04 -95.31
CA SER A 46 27.65 11.88 -94.28
C SER A 46 26.41 11.19 -93.67
N GLY A 47 25.58 10.54 -94.49
CA GLY A 47 24.42 9.79 -94.03
C GLY A 47 24.77 8.52 -93.24
N GLN A 48 25.84 7.80 -93.63
CA GLN A 48 26.36 6.68 -92.85
C GLN A 48 26.94 7.12 -91.51
N ALA A 49 27.70 8.22 -91.47
CA ALA A 49 28.21 8.78 -90.22
C ALA A 49 27.08 9.22 -89.27
N MET A 50 26.00 9.80 -89.81
CA MET A 50 24.82 10.18 -89.04
C MET A 50 24.08 8.96 -88.46
N LEU A 51 23.89 7.90 -89.25
CA LEU A 51 23.28 6.64 -88.78
C LEU A 51 24.12 5.94 -87.71
N VAL A 52 25.44 5.97 -87.82
CA VAL A 52 26.35 5.42 -86.79
C VAL A 52 26.23 6.22 -85.49
N ALA A 53 26.19 7.56 -85.56
CA ALA A 53 26.00 8.41 -84.39
C ALA A 53 24.64 8.17 -83.70
N GLU A 54 23.56 7.97 -84.46
CA GLU A 54 22.23 7.67 -83.92
C GLU A 54 22.16 6.27 -83.27
N LEU A 55 22.85 5.28 -83.84
CA LEU A 55 23.00 3.94 -83.24
C LEU A 55 23.83 3.96 -81.96
N GLU A 56 24.91 4.75 -81.92
CA GLU A 56 25.73 4.95 -80.71
C GLU A 56 24.93 5.66 -79.61
N GLU A 57 24.13 6.67 -79.95
CA GLU A 57 23.23 7.36 -79.01
C GLU A 57 22.15 6.41 -78.46
N TYR A 58 21.58 5.56 -79.32
CA TYR A 58 20.63 4.53 -78.91
C TYR A 58 21.26 3.49 -77.97
N GLN A 59 22.47 3.00 -78.28
CA GLN A 59 23.21 2.08 -77.42
C GLN A 59 23.56 2.72 -76.06
N ASN A 60 24.01 3.98 -76.06
CA ASN A 60 24.27 4.71 -74.82
C ASN A 60 23.01 4.87 -73.98
N THR A 61 21.87 5.17 -74.61
CA THR A 61 20.59 5.31 -73.92
C THR A 61 20.13 3.98 -73.31
N GLN A 62 20.31 2.87 -74.01
CA GLN A 62 20.04 1.52 -73.51
C GLN A 62 20.96 1.15 -72.34
N ASN A 63 22.27 1.37 -72.46
CA ASN A 63 23.23 1.11 -71.38
C ASN A 63 22.87 1.92 -70.12
N ARG A 64 22.54 3.20 -70.27
CA ARG A 64 22.08 4.06 -69.16
C ARG A 64 20.73 3.64 -68.60
N SER A 65 19.89 2.95 -69.37
CA SER A 65 18.65 2.35 -68.89
C SER A 65 18.95 1.11 -68.03
N ASN A 66 19.83 0.24 -68.52
CA ASN A 66 20.24 -0.97 -67.81
C ASN A 66 20.95 -0.65 -66.49
N GLU A 67 21.84 0.36 -66.47
CA GLU A 67 22.50 0.84 -65.24
C GLU A 67 21.49 1.36 -64.21
N ARG A 68 20.45 2.10 -64.65
CA ARG A 68 19.39 2.58 -63.77
C ARG A 68 18.54 1.43 -63.20
N GLU A 69 18.29 0.40 -64.00
CA GLU A 69 17.57 -0.80 -63.56
C GLU A 69 18.38 -1.60 -62.52
N GLU A 70 19.70 -1.72 -62.71
CA GLU A 70 20.59 -2.36 -61.75
C GLU A 70 20.64 -1.57 -60.42
N GLN A 71 20.78 -0.25 -60.48
CA GLN A 71 20.70 0.62 -59.30
C GLN A 71 19.37 0.51 -58.56
N LEU A 72 18.26 0.45 -59.31
CA LEU A 72 16.93 0.28 -58.73
C LEU A 72 16.79 -1.09 -58.04
N ASN A 73 17.32 -2.15 -58.65
CA ASN A 73 17.29 -3.49 -58.07
C ASN A 73 18.11 -3.59 -56.79
N ASP A 74 19.27 -2.94 -56.72
CA ASP A 74 20.07 -2.91 -55.50
C ASP A 74 19.42 -2.06 -54.40
N PHE A 75 18.81 -0.93 -54.75
CA PHE A 75 18.00 -0.16 -53.81
C PHE A 75 16.83 -0.97 -53.26
N LEU A 76 16.12 -1.72 -54.12
CA LEU A 76 15.01 -2.58 -53.71
C LEU A 76 15.47 -3.71 -52.78
N LYS A 77 16.62 -4.35 -53.06
CA LYS A 77 17.21 -5.36 -52.15
C LYS A 77 17.51 -4.75 -50.78
N GLN A 78 18.15 -3.59 -50.74
CA GLN A 78 18.48 -2.91 -49.49
C GLN A 78 17.21 -2.57 -48.71
N PHE A 79 16.20 -2.00 -49.38
CA PHE A 79 14.92 -1.66 -48.76
C PHE A 79 14.22 -2.90 -48.17
N VAL A 80 14.24 -4.04 -48.88
CA VAL A 80 13.67 -5.30 -48.39
C VAL A 80 14.42 -5.81 -47.15
N GLU A 81 15.74 -5.74 -47.12
CA GLU A 81 16.51 -6.16 -45.94
C GLU A 81 16.29 -5.24 -44.73
N GLU A 82 16.19 -3.92 -44.94
CA GLU A 82 15.82 -2.97 -43.89
C GLU A 82 14.43 -3.28 -43.30
N GLN A 83 13.45 -3.60 -44.16
CA GLN A 83 12.12 -4.02 -43.72
C GLN A 83 12.13 -5.33 -42.93
N LYS A 84 12.94 -6.31 -43.35
CA LYS A 84 13.09 -7.57 -42.59
C LYS A 84 13.67 -7.32 -41.20
N GLU A 85 14.69 -6.49 -41.09
CA GLU A 85 15.34 -6.20 -39.80
C GLU A 85 14.40 -5.40 -38.88
N ALA A 86 13.66 -4.43 -39.42
CA ALA A 86 12.64 -3.71 -38.67
C ALA A 86 11.55 -4.66 -38.13
N ASN A 87 11.07 -5.59 -38.97
CA ASN A 87 10.10 -6.59 -38.55
C ASN A 87 10.66 -7.56 -37.50
N ARG A 88 11.93 -7.96 -37.61
CA ARG A 88 12.61 -8.79 -36.61
C ARG A 88 12.69 -8.09 -35.26
N MET A 89 13.06 -6.81 -35.25
CA MET A 89 13.09 -5.99 -34.03
C MET A 89 11.69 -5.80 -33.44
N LEU A 90 10.68 -5.58 -34.28
CA LEU A 90 9.30 -5.44 -33.83
C LEU A 90 8.80 -6.72 -33.16
N GLN A 91 9.04 -7.88 -33.77
CA GLN A 91 8.66 -9.17 -33.20
C GLN A 91 9.32 -9.41 -31.85
N LYS A 92 10.62 -9.11 -31.73
CA LYS A 92 11.33 -9.21 -30.46
C LYS A 92 10.70 -8.36 -29.36
N LYS A 93 10.30 -7.12 -29.68
CA LYS A 93 9.60 -6.23 -28.73
C LYS A 93 8.23 -6.80 -28.32
N ILE A 94 7.49 -7.38 -29.26
CA ILE A 94 6.19 -8.01 -28.97
C ILE A 94 6.37 -9.18 -27.99
N ASP A 95 7.38 -10.02 -28.21
CA ASP A 95 7.66 -11.17 -27.34
C ASP A 95 8.11 -10.74 -25.94
N GLU A 96 8.96 -9.72 -25.84
CA GLU A 96 9.37 -9.13 -24.56
C GLU A 96 8.18 -8.56 -23.79
N LEU A 97 7.29 -7.83 -24.46
CA LEU A 97 6.09 -7.27 -23.86
C LEU A 97 5.12 -8.36 -23.39
N GLY A 98 4.95 -9.41 -24.21
CA GLY A 98 4.11 -10.56 -23.88
C GLY A 98 4.62 -11.32 -22.65
N ASN A 99 5.93 -11.55 -22.56
CA ASN A 99 6.55 -12.20 -21.41
C ASN A 99 6.43 -11.35 -20.13
N SER A 100 6.63 -10.02 -20.25
CA SER A 100 6.45 -9.09 -19.14
C SER A 100 5.01 -9.09 -18.63
N SER A 101 4.03 -8.99 -19.53
CA SER A 101 2.61 -9.02 -19.21
C SER A 101 2.19 -10.34 -18.54
N LYS A 102 2.69 -11.48 -19.03
CA LYS A 102 2.45 -12.80 -18.43
C LYS A 102 2.98 -12.90 -16.99
N LYS A 103 4.14 -12.29 -16.72
CA LYS A 103 4.72 -12.24 -15.37
C LYS A 103 3.88 -11.41 -14.42
N GLU A 104 3.35 -10.26 -14.86
CA GLU A 104 2.45 -9.44 -14.06
C GLU A 104 1.11 -10.15 -13.80
N LEU A 105 0.56 -10.85 -14.80
CA LEU A 105 -0.67 -11.63 -14.64
C LEU A 105 -0.53 -12.73 -13.57
N GLU A 106 0.63 -13.39 -13.52
CA GLU A 106 0.88 -14.44 -12.52
C GLU A 106 0.95 -13.86 -11.09
N LYS A 107 1.59 -12.69 -10.91
CA LYS A 107 1.57 -11.98 -9.62
C LYS A 107 0.14 -11.61 -9.20
N ILE A 108 -0.71 -11.19 -10.14
CA ILE A 108 -2.10 -10.84 -9.86
C ILE A 108 -2.88 -12.07 -9.39
N LYS A 109 -2.66 -13.25 -10.00
CA LYS A 109 -3.28 -14.50 -9.54
C LYS A 109 -2.87 -14.88 -8.12
N ASP A 110 -1.59 -14.74 -7.77
CA ASP A 110 -1.11 -14.99 -6.41
C ASP A 110 -1.78 -14.07 -5.38
N VAL A 111 -1.97 -12.80 -5.73
CA VAL A 111 -2.69 -11.84 -4.87
C VAL A 111 -4.16 -12.24 -4.73
N LEU A 112 -4.82 -12.66 -5.82
CA LEU A 112 -6.21 -13.15 -5.80
C LEU A 112 -6.38 -14.34 -4.84
N VAL A 113 -5.49 -15.34 -4.90
CA VAL A 113 -5.54 -16.50 -3.98
C VAL A 113 -5.41 -16.05 -2.52
N LYS A 114 -4.50 -15.12 -2.23
CA LYS A 114 -4.34 -14.56 -0.87
C LYS A 114 -5.58 -13.79 -0.41
N MET A 115 -6.20 -13.01 -1.31
CA MET A 115 -7.44 -12.29 -1.01
C MET A 115 -8.60 -13.25 -0.72
N GLU A 116 -8.74 -14.32 -1.48
CA GLU A 116 -9.76 -15.36 -1.24
C GLU A 116 -9.55 -16.06 0.12
N GLN A 117 -8.31 -16.38 0.46
CA GLN A 117 -7.98 -16.97 1.76
C GLN A 117 -8.33 -16.00 2.89
N TYR A 118 -7.93 -14.73 2.78
CA TYR A 118 -8.26 -13.70 3.76
C TYR A 118 -9.77 -13.53 3.93
N GLN A 119 -10.53 -13.54 2.84
CA GLN A 119 -11.99 -13.45 2.89
C GLN A 119 -12.62 -14.64 3.64
N LYS A 120 -12.10 -15.86 3.44
CA LYS A 120 -12.55 -17.05 4.19
C LYS A 120 -12.22 -16.96 5.68
N GLU A 121 -11.02 -16.51 6.04
CA GLU A 121 -10.62 -16.29 7.44
C GLU A 121 -11.51 -15.25 8.13
N GLN A 122 -11.84 -14.15 7.45
CA GLN A 122 -12.78 -13.14 7.97
C GLN A 122 -14.18 -13.73 8.18
N GLN A 123 -14.71 -14.49 7.23
CA GLN A 123 -16.01 -15.16 7.39
C GLN A 123 -16.02 -16.14 8.57
N GLN A 124 -14.94 -16.89 8.76
CA GLN A 124 -14.82 -17.81 9.90
C GLN A 124 -14.78 -17.06 11.23
N ASN A 125 -13.97 -15.99 11.33
CA ASN A 125 -13.90 -15.15 12.53
C ASN A 125 -15.26 -14.52 12.89
N ILE A 126 -16.01 -14.07 11.89
CA ILE A 126 -17.37 -13.55 12.08
C ILE A 126 -18.28 -14.67 12.59
N GLY A 127 -18.21 -15.88 12.02
CA GLY A 127 -18.97 -17.04 12.48
C GLY A 127 -18.69 -17.38 13.95
N ASP A 128 -17.42 -17.43 14.34
CA ASP A 128 -17.00 -17.70 15.71
C ASP A 128 -17.47 -16.61 16.70
N LEU A 129 -17.40 -15.33 16.29
CA LEU A 129 -17.89 -14.22 17.09
C LEU A 129 -19.41 -14.28 17.27
N LEU A 130 -20.14 -14.61 16.20
CA LEU A 130 -21.59 -14.79 16.26
C LEU A 130 -21.97 -15.96 17.17
N GLN A 131 -21.28 -17.10 17.07
CA GLN A 131 -21.51 -18.23 17.97
C GLN A 131 -21.25 -17.88 19.43
N LYS A 132 -20.14 -17.18 19.73
CA LYS A 132 -19.84 -16.71 21.08
C LYS A 132 -20.90 -15.74 21.60
N THR A 133 -21.36 -14.83 20.75
CA THR A 133 -22.40 -13.84 21.11
C THR A 133 -23.74 -14.53 21.37
N VAL A 134 -24.12 -15.48 20.52
CA VAL A 134 -25.33 -16.29 20.71
C VAL A 134 -25.26 -17.10 22.01
N ALA A 135 -24.10 -17.69 22.34
CA ALA A 135 -23.92 -18.39 23.61
C ALA A 135 -24.09 -17.45 24.82
N VAL A 136 -23.50 -16.26 24.77
CA VAL A 136 -23.67 -15.23 25.83
C VAL A 136 -25.13 -14.78 25.95
N LEU A 137 -25.83 -14.60 24.83
CA LEU A 137 -27.25 -14.23 24.81
C LEU A 137 -28.14 -15.34 25.37
N ILE A 138 -27.87 -16.61 25.04
CA ILE A 138 -28.57 -17.77 25.60
C ILE A 138 -28.36 -17.84 27.12
N ASP A 139 -27.14 -17.60 27.60
CA ASP A 139 -26.84 -17.55 29.03
C ASP A 139 -27.52 -16.38 29.75
N ALA A 140 -27.66 -15.23 29.07
CA ALA A 140 -28.38 -14.06 29.57
C ALA A 140 -29.90 -14.31 29.64
N ILE A 141 -30.50 -14.92 28.61
CA ILE A 141 -31.93 -15.28 28.55
C ILE A 141 -32.26 -16.32 29.62
N ASN A 142 -31.36 -17.28 29.87
CA ASN A 142 -31.53 -18.31 30.90
C ASN A 142 -31.28 -17.80 32.33
N GLY A 143 -31.18 -16.47 32.53
CA GLY A 143 -31.04 -15.84 33.84
C GLY A 143 -29.71 -16.12 34.53
N LYS A 144 -28.68 -16.56 33.78
CA LYS A 144 -27.39 -17.02 34.33
C LYS A 144 -26.25 -16.01 34.23
N SER A 145 -26.40 -14.87 33.57
CA SER A 145 -25.33 -13.86 33.53
C SER A 145 -25.85 -12.43 33.65
N LEU A 146 -25.57 -11.81 34.79
CA LEU A 146 -25.18 -10.40 34.85
C LEU A 146 -24.17 -10.14 33.71
N ILE A 147 -24.25 -9.01 33.01
CA ILE A 147 -23.23 -8.61 32.02
C ILE A 147 -21.87 -8.65 32.75
N ARG A 148 -21.10 -9.72 32.53
CA ARG A 148 -19.94 -10.03 33.37
C ARG A 148 -18.83 -9.07 33.00
N GLN A 149 -18.38 -8.28 33.97
CA GLN A 149 -17.20 -7.42 33.83
C GLN A 149 -16.04 -8.25 33.28
N GLN A 150 -15.33 -7.71 32.28
CA GLN A 150 -14.33 -8.47 31.53
C GLN A 150 -13.06 -8.75 32.35
N ASN A 151 -12.85 -7.96 33.41
CA ASN A 151 -11.71 -7.99 34.32
C ASN A 151 -12.14 -7.53 35.73
N ARG A 152 -11.24 -7.62 36.71
CA ARG A 152 -11.45 -7.17 38.09
C ARG A 152 -10.10 -6.90 38.76
N TRP A 153 -10.11 -6.31 39.95
CA TRP A 153 -8.89 -6.17 40.75
C TRP A 153 -8.38 -7.51 41.24
N ASN A 154 -7.05 -7.69 41.25
CA ASN A 154 -6.42 -8.93 41.66
C ASN A 154 -6.08 -8.90 43.15
N SER A 155 -6.73 -9.74 43.95
CA SER A 155 -6.43 -9.89 45.38
C SER A 155 -4.96 -10.23 45.69
N ALA A 156 -4.29 -11.00 44.83
CA ALA A 156 -2.86 -11.34 44.99
C ALA A 156 -1.91 -10.21 44.57
N ALA A 157 -2.40 -9.22 43.81
CA ALA A 157 -1.66 -8.04 43.39
C ALA A 157 -2.29 -6.75 43.95
N CYS A 158 -2.76 -6.84 45.20
CA CYS A 158 -3.36 -5.76 45.96
C CYS A 158 -2.54 -5.52 47.23
N HIS A 159 -2.12 -4.27 47.47
CA HIS A 159 -1.36 -3.94 48.68
C HIS A 159 -2.20 -4.27 49.94
N PRO A 160 -1.61 -4.85 51.02
CA PRO A 160 -2.39 -5.31 52.19
C PRO A 160 -3.19 -4.24 52.95
N SER A 161 -2.92 -2.96 52.70
CA SER A 161 -3.69 -1.85 53.28
C SER A 161 -4.90 -1.41 52.44
N LEU A 162 -5.10 -2.02 51.27
CA LEU A 162 -6.26 -1.81 50.42
C LEU A 162 -7.29 -2.93 50.68
N ALA A 163 -8.55 -2.55 50.81
CA ALA A 163 -9.67 -3.48 50.88
C ALA A 163 -10.39 -3.52 49.54
N LEU A 164 -10.58 -4.73 49.00
CA LEU A 164 -11.43 -4.98 47.84
C LEU A 164 -12.89 -5.09 48.31
N ILE A 165 -13.79 -4.42 47.61
CA ILE A 165 -15.21 -4.31 47.97
C ILE A 165 -16.07 -5.09 46.97
N GLY A 166 -17.01 -5.88 47.50
CA GLY A 166 -17.97 -6.68 46.72
C GLY A 166 -17.39 -7.98 46.17
N SER A 167 -18.29 -8.90 45.76
CA SER A 167 -17.91 -10.18 45.14
C SER A 167 -17.18 -10.02 43.82
N GLU A 168 -17.49 -8.96 43.08
CA GLU A 168 -16.90 -8.67 41.76
C GLU A 168 -15.51 -8.03 41.86
N GLN A 169 -15.06 -7.63 43.05
CA GLN A 169 -13.73 -7.03 43.28
C GLN A 169 -13.44 -5.83 42.37
N LEU A 170 -14.45 -4.96 42.19
CA LEU A 170 -14.34 -3.73 41.38
C LEU A 170 -14.09 -2.49 42.25
N GLY A 171 -14.58 -2.51 43.49
CA GLY A 171 -14.37 -1.45 44.46
C GLY A 171 -13.05 -1.62 45.21
N VAL A 172 -12.34 -0.53 45.46
CA VAL A 172 -11.11 -0.49 46.25
C VAL A 172 -11.21 0.65 47.24
N GLN A 173 -10.86 0.40 48.50
CA GLN A 173 -10.74 1.43 49.52
C GLN A 173 -9.41 1.32 50.25
N TYR A 174 -8.78 2.47 50.47
CA TYR A 174 -7.56 2.53 51.28
C TYR A 174 -7.91 2.65 52.77
N ASN A 175 -7.76 1.54 53.50
CA ASN A 175 -8.05 1.40 54.93
C ASN A 175 -6.79 1.50 55.81
N GLY A 176 -5.70 2.10 55.32
CA GLY A 176 -4.44 2.21 56.04
C GLY A 176 -4.55 2.97 57.35
N LYS A 177 -3.65 2.66 58.30
CA LYS A 177 -3.47 3.46 59.53
C LYS A 177 -2.83 4.81 59.19
N ALA A 178 -2.91 5.78 60.11
CA ALA A 178 -2.69 7.23 59.96
C ALA A 178 -1.45 7.78 59.19
N TYR A 179 -0.57 6.94 58.64
CA TYR A 179 0.59 7.37 57.87
C TYR A 179 0.35 7.20 56.36
N SER A 180 0.48 8.30 55.61
CA SER A 180 0.41 8.28 54.14
C SER A 180 1.61 7.56 53.54
N ARG A 181 1.32 6.65 52.62
CA ARG A 181 2.30 5.92 51.79
C ARG A 181 1.61 5.46 50.51
N TRP A 182 2.39 5.26 49.46
CA TRP A 182 1.90 4.69 48.22
C TRP A 182 1.42 3.27 48.44
N VAL A 183 0.22 2.98 47.97
CA VAL A 183 -0.36 1.65 47.94
C VAL A 183 -1.06 1.45 46.61
N SER A 184 -0.81 0.30 45.99
CA SER A 184 -1.29 0.03 44.64
C SER A 184 -2.07 -1.27 44.55
N VAL A 185 -2.95 -1.33 43.56
CA VAL A 185 -3.67 -2.52 43.15
C VAL A 185 -3.59 -2.64 41.64
N ARG A 186 -3.37 -3.87 41.16
CA ARG A 186 -3.39 -4.20 39.72
C ARG A 186 -4.57 -5.10 39.40
N ALA A 187 -5.06 -5.01 38.17
CA ALA A 187 -6.09 -5.90 37.67
C ALA A 187 -5.57 -7.33 37.47
N GLU A 188 -6.49 -8.29 37.37
CA GLU A 188 -6.17 -9.72 37.21
C GLU A 188 -5.61 -10.02 35.82
N LYS A 189 -6.21 -9.43 34.79
CA LYS A 189 -5.76 -9.56 33.41
C LYS A 189 -5.01 -8.32 32.95
N ARG A 190 -3.98 -8.54 32.13
CA ARG A 190 -3.28 -7.52 31.35
C ARG A 190 -4.21 -6.93 30.28
N MET A 191 -3.78 -5.84 29.66
CA MET A 191 -4.39 -5.35 28.43
C MET A 191 -4.36 -6.46 27.35
N PRO A 192 -5.44 -6.67 26.57
CA PRO A 192 -5.51 -7.72 25.55
C PRO A 192 -4.39 -7.58 24.51
N GLU A 193 -3.91 -8.71 23.99
CA GLU A 193 -2.88 -8.78 22.94
C GLU A 193 -3.44 -8.62 21.53
N ASN A 194 -4.75 -8.41 21.36
CA ASN A 194 -5.34 -8.23 20.03
C ASN A 194 -4.75 -6.96 19.37
N PRO A 195 -3.98 -7.06 18.27
CA PRO A 195 -3.31 -5.91 17.66
C PRO A 195 -4.29 -4.89 17.05
N TYR A 196 -5.56 -5.26 16.90
CA TYR A 196 -6.61 -4.42 16.32
C TYR A 196 -7.66 -4.12 17.38
N GLY A 197 -7.56 -2.95 17.99
CA GLY A 197 -8.60 -2.44 18.88
C GLY A 197 -8.09 -1.51 19.96
N ILE A 198 -9.04 -1.09 20.78
CA ILE A 198 -8.82 -0.25 21.94
C ILE A 198 -9.02 -1.10 23.17
N SER A 199 -8.05 -1.10 24.06
CA SER A 199 -8.23 -1.61 25.41
C SER A 199 -8.41 -0.44 26.35
N TYR A 200 -9.49 -0.44 27.13
CA TYR A 200 -9.91 0.71 27.91
C TYR A 200 -10.60 0.28 29.20
N PHE A 201 -10.38 1.05 30.27
CA PHE A 201 -11.09 0.91 31.53
C PHE A 201 -11.36 2.28 32.14
N GLU A 202 -12.39 2.35 32.98
CA GLU A 202 -12.74 3.56 33.73
C GLU A 202 -12.63 3.33 35.23
N VAL A 203 -12.31 4.39 35.95
CA VAL A 203 -12.31 4.45 37.40
C VAL A 203 -13.22 5.59 37.82
N LYS A 204 -14.28 5.24 38.53
CA LYS A 204 -15.16 6.18 39.21
C LYS A 204 -14.62 6.47 40.60
N ILE A 205 -14.51 7.76 40.91
CA ILE A 205 -14.03 8.22 42.21
C ILE A 205 -15.25 8.35 43.11
N LEU A 206 -15.27 7.59 44.20
CA LEU A 206 -16.34 7.67 45.19
C LEU A 206 -15.96 8.65 46.29
N GLU A 207 -14.74 8.53 46.80
CA GLU A 207 -14.13 9.42 47.80
C GLU A 207 -12.64 9.54 47.49
N LYS A 208 -12.04 10.71 47.72
CA LYS A 208 -10.60 10.90 47.49
C LYS A 208 -9.97 11.64 48.66
N ASN A 209 -8.90 11.05 49.19
CA ASN A 209 -8.00 11.69 50.14
C ASN A 209 -6.55 11.58 49.67
N GLY A 210 -5.82 12.69 49.64
CA GLY A 210 -4.45 12.72 49.12
C GLY A 210 -4.36 12.43 47.62
N THR A 211 -3.19 12.03 47.13
CA THR A 211 -2.95 11.79 45.70
C THR A 211 -3.50 10.44 45.23
N LEU A 212 -4.12 10.42 44.06
CA LEU A 212 -4.60 9.24 43.34
C LEU A 212 -3.95 9.21 41.95
N SER A 213 -3.41 8.07 41.53
CA SER A 213 -2.85 7.87 40.18
C SER A 213 -3.52 6.67 39.51
N ILE A 214 -3.96 6.86 38.26
CA ILE A 214 -4.64 5.85 37.44
C ILE A 214 -3.80 5.61 36.20
N GLY A 215 -3.53 4.36 35.86
CA GLY A 215 -2.78 4.05 34.64
C GLY A 215 -2.46 2.58 34.48
N LEU A 216 -1.24 2.30 34.03
CA LEU A 216 -0.80 1.00 33.57
C LEU A 216 0.54 0.62 34.22
N ALA A 217 0.63 -0.60 34.73
CA ALA A 217 1.83 -1.11 35.38
C ALA A 217 2.20 -2.52 34.90
N THR A 218 3.49 -2.83 34.89
CA THR A 218 3.98 -4.20 34.67
C THR A 218 3.78 -5.04 35.92
N LYS A 219 3.84 -6.38 35.78
CA LYS A 219 3.82 -7.32 36.92
C LYS A 219 5.01 -7.14 37.88
N ARG A 220 6.09 -6.49 37.44
CA ARG A 220 7.29 -6.25 38.24
C ARG A 220 7.19 -5.06 39.19
N MET A 221 6.26 -4.12 38.95
CA MET A 221 6.09 -2.96 39.83
C MET A 221 5.75 -3.43 41.26
N PRO A 222 6.52 -3.00 42.28
CA PRO A 222 6.16 -3.22 43.69
C PRO A 222 4.85 -2.48 44.04
N LEU A 223 4.07 -3.04 44.97
CA LEU A 223 2.75 -2.50 45.33
C LEU A 223 2.79 -1.28 46.27
N ASP A 224 3.99 -0.86 46.68
CA ASP A 224 4.27 0.32 47.50
C ASP A 224 4.92 1.46 46.66
N LYS A 225 4.80 1.38 45.33
CA LYS A 225 5.34 2.37 44.38
C LYS A 225 4.22 3.01 43.56
N LEU A 226 4.44 4.26 43.20
CA LEU A 226 3.55 5.04 42.37
C LEU A 226 3.54 4.53 40.91
N VAL A 227 2.36 4.18 40.40
CA VAL A 227 2.18 3.96 38.95
C VAL A 227 2.47 5.24 38.16
N GLY A 228 3.34 5.14 37.16
CA GLY A 228 3.96 6.25 36.43
C GLY A 228 5.32 6.68 36.99
N GLY A 229 5.56 6.48 38.30
CA GLY A 229 6.84 6.79 38.95
C GLY A 229 7.84 5.63 38.94
N HIS A 230 7.39 4.40 38.68
CA HIS A 230 8.25 3.22 38.58
C HIS A 230 8.59 2.89 37.12
N GLU A 231 9.85 2.49 36.88
CA GLU A 231 10.19 1.32 36.06
C GLU A 231 9.16 0.80 35.02
N GLY A 232 9.00 1.39 33.83
CA GLY A 232 8.12 0.84 32.79
C GLY A 232 6.62 0.91 33.11
N THR A 233 6.21 1.91 33.89
CA THR A 233 4.80 2.16 34.22
C THR A 233 4.39 3.56 33.80
N TYR A 234 3.09 3.75 33.57
CA TYR A 234 2.52 4.98 33.02
C TYR A 234 1.32 5.38 33.85
N GLY A 235 1.25 6.65 34.27
CA GLY A 235 0.22 7.07 35.22
C GLY A 235 -0.27 8.49 34.99
N TYR A 236 -1.56 8.69 35.25
CA TYR A 236 -2.21 9.98 35.32
C TYR A 236 -2.62 10.28 36.76
N GLU A 237 -1.98 11.29 37.35
CA GLU A 237 -2.22 11.73 38.72
C GLU A 237 -3.36 12.75 38.83
N SER A 238 -4.05 12.69 39.96
CA SER A 238 -5.19 13.55 40.29
C SER A 238 -4.91 15.04 40.23
N TRP A 239 -3.64 15.45 40.35
CA TRP A 239 -3.21 16.85 40.27
C TRP A 239 -2.97 17.34 38.84
N GLY A 240 -3.24 16.53 37.82
CA GLY A 240 -3.03 16.93 36.44
C GLY A 240 -1.61 16.66 35.93
N THR A 241 -0.94 15.64 36.48
CA THR A 241 0.42 15.24 36.09
C THR A 241 0.41 13.87 35.44
N LEU A 242 0.96 13.75 34.25
CA LEU A 242 1.26 12.49 33.58
C LEU A 242 2.70 12.10 33.89
N ARG A 243 2.95 10.83 34.23
CA ARG A 243 4.29 10.30 34.49
C ARG A 243 4.59 9.05 33.68
N GLY A 244 5.87 8.84 33.41
CA GLY A 244 6.37 7.65 32.71
C GLY A 244 6.40 7.81 31.19
N TYR A 245 6.17 9.01 30.68
CA TYR A 245 6.18 9.32 29.25
C TYR A 245 7.42 10.12 28.91
N GLU A 246 8.28 9.55 28.07
CA GLU A 246 9.48 10.22 27.62
C GLU A 246 9.16 11.09 26.41
N VAL A 247 9.08 12.41 26.65
CA VAL A 247 8.95 13.41 25.59
C VAL A 247 10.16 14.32 25.68
N GLU A 248 10.80 14.60 24.54
CA GLU A 248 11.97 15.46 24.45
C GLU A 248 11.73 16.79 25.17
N GLY A 249 12.65 17.18 26.06
CA GLY A 249 12.53 18.41 26.86
C GLY A 249 11.62 18.33 28.08
N SER A 250 11.03 17.17 28.39
CA SER A 250 10.22 17.01 29.62
C SER A 250 11.08 17.16 30.87
N PRO A 251 10.60 17.90 31.89
CA PRO A 251 11.21 17.89 33.21
C PRO A 251 11.25 16.48 33.79
N GLN A 252 12.32 16.17 34.53
CA GLN A 252 12.47 14.92 35.25
C GLN A 252 12.29 15.14 36.75
N ASP A 253 11.70 14.16 37.44
CA ASP A 253 11.64 14.17 38.89
C ASP A 253 12.99 13.79 39.53
N MET A 254 13.04 13.76 40.86
CA MET A 254 14.26 13.45 41.62
C MET A 254 14.85 12.05 41.32
N ASN A 255 14.06 11.16 40.71
CA ASN A 255 14.49 9.82 40.30
C ASN A 255 14.76 9.74 38.79
N GLY A 256 14.82 10.89 38.09
CA GLY A 256 15.04 10.94 36.64
C GLY A 256 13.81 10.56 35.82
N ARG A 257 12.62 10.42 36.41
CA ARG A 257 11.41 10.02 35.68
C ARG A 257 10.75 11.23 35.02
N PRO A 258 10.48 11.19 33.69
CA PRO A 258 9.86 12.31 32.99
C PRO A 258 8.39 12.47 33.39
N TYR A 259 7.94 13.71 33.44
CA TYR A 259 6.55 14.05 33.73
C TYR A 259 6.06 15.25 32.91
N ILE A 260 4.74 15.29 32.70
CA ILE A 260 4.04 16.36 31.97
C ILE A 260 2.95 16.91 32.89
N THR A 261 2.90 18.22 33.08
CA THR A 261 1.90 18.90 33.92
C THR A 261 0.90 19.68 33.07
N GLY A 262 -0.21 20.12 33.67
CA GLY A 262 -1.20 20.98 33.01
C GLY A 262 -2.43 20.23 32.51
N MET A 263 -2.52 18.92 32.79
CA MET A 263 -3.71 18.14 32.49
C MET A 263 -4.85 18.49 33.47
N PRO A 264 -6.14 18.30 33.09
CA PRO A 264 -7.27 18.62 33.96
C PRO A 264 -7.33 17.76 35.24
N SER A 265 -7.04 18.35 36.40
CA SER A 265 -7.12 17.66 37.70
C SER A 265 -8.46 16.96 37.93
N PHE A 266 -8.46 15.89 38.73
CA PHE A 266 -9.66 15.10 39.05
C PHE A 266 -9.69 14.69 40.51
N GLY A 267 -10.87 14.32 41.00
CA GLY A 267 -11.00 13.87 42.38
C GLY A 267 -12.29 14.21 43.08
N ALA A 268 -13.21 14.91 42.41
CA ALA A 268 -14.53 15.12 42.94
C ALA A 268 -15.27 13.78 43.00
N ALA A 269 -16.10 13.58 44.03
CA ALA A 269 -16.97 12.42 44.09
C ALA A 269 -17.86 12.38 42.82
N GLY A 270 -17.84 11.25 42.12
CA GLY A 270 -18.53 11.05 40.85
C GLY A 270 -17.70 11.34 39.60
N ASP A 271 -16.49 11.89 39.70
CA ASP A 271 -15.56 11.96 38.56
C ASP A 271 -15.28 10.55 38.03
N VAL A 272 -15.31 10.41 36.70
CA VAL A 272 -14.94 9.18 36.01
C VAL A 272 -13.69 9.46 35.17
N VAL A 273 -12.62 8.73 35.42
CA VAL A 273 -11.36 8.86 34.68
C VAL A 273 -11.08 7.56 33.94
N GLY A 274 -10.90 7.65 32.63
CA GLY A 274 -10.56 6.51 31.79
C GLY A 274 -9.09 6.46 31.43
N CYS A 275 -8.57 5.26 31.22
CA CYS A 275 -7.25 5.01 30.67
C CYS A 275 -7.37 3.96 29.57
N GLY A 276 -6.88 4.30 28.38
CA GLY A 276 -6.96 3.47 27.20
C GLY A 276 -5.63 3.34 26.48
N VAL A 277 -5.50 2.26 25.72
CA VAL A 277 -4.42 2.02 24.77
C VAL A 277 -5.05 1.73 23.41
N ASN A 278 -4.70 2.54 22.41
CA ASN A 278 -4.91 2.16 21.02
C ASN A 278 -3.78 1.19 20.66
N LEU A 279 -4.10 -0.10 20.49
CA LEU A 279 -3.10 -1.15 20.31
C LEU A 279 -2.42 -1.09 18.93
N ALA A 280 -3.08 -0.49 17.94
CA ALA A 280 -2.52 -0.29 16.60
C ALA A 280 -1.47 0.85 16.59
N THR A 281 -1.78 1.98 17.22
CA THR A 281 -0.87 3.14 17.28
C THR A 281 0.07 3.12 18.48
N ARG A 282 -0.15 2.20 19.43
CA ARG A 282 0.50 2.12 20.74
C ARG A 282 0.36 3.40 21.58
N GLN A 283 -0.67 4.18 21.30
CA GLN A 283 -0.92 5.42 22.01
C GLN A 283 -1.69 5.14 23.30
N ILE A 284 -1.19 5.66 24.43
CA ILE A 284 -2.01 5.77 25.66
C ILE A 284 -2.83 7.05 25.57
N PHE A 285 -4.10 6.96 25.93
CA PHE A 285 -4.94 8.13 26.11
C PHE A 285 -5.70 8.06 27.43
N TYR A 286 -6.08 9.22 27.94
CA TYR A 286 -6.93 9.34 29.12
C TYR A 286 -8.23 10.03 28.77
N THR A 287 -9.25 9.80 29.58
CA THR A 287 -10.52 10.52 29.50
C THR A 287 -10.90 11.06 30.87
N LYS A 288 -11.67 12.14 30.89
CA LYS A 288 -12.34 12.61 32.10
C LYS A 288 -13.81 12.86 31.77
N ASN A 289 -14.70 12.23 32.53
CA ASN A 289 -16.14 12.38 32.44
C ASN A 289 -16.69 12.18 31.02
N GLY A 290 -16.15 11.19 30.29
CA GLY A 290 -16.57 10.85 28.94
C GLY A 290 -15.96 11.72 27.84
N LYS A 291 -14.99 12.59 28.16
CA LYS A 291 -14.24 13.38 27.16
C LYS A 291 -12.78 12.95 27.12
N ARG A 292 -12.25 12.71 25.91
CA ARG A 292 -10.83 12.42 25.70
C ARG A 292 -9.97 13.62 26.10
N LEU A 293 -8.86 13.35 26.76
CA LEU A 293 -7.82 14.32 27.06
C LEU A 293 -6.76 14.23 25.96
N ASP A 294 -6.46 15.36 25.34
CA ASP A 294 -5.51 15.41 24.22
C ASP A 294 -4.11 15.01 24.69
N THR A 295 -3.61 13.93 24.09
CA THR A 295 -2.44 13.16 24.54
C THR A 295 -1.72 12.53 23.34
N GLU A 296 -1.57 13.27 22.24
CA GLU A 296 -0.91 12.79 21.00
C GLU A 296 0.53 12.29 21.19
N VAL A 297 1.18 12.70 22.28
CA VAL A 297 2.60 12.41 22.54
C VAL A 297 2.83 11.13 23.37
N LEU A 298 1.78 10.48 23.87
CA LEU A 298 1.92 9.37 24.81
C LEU A 298 1.99 8.03 24.10
N ARG A 299 3.18 7.44 23.95
CA ARG A 299 3.38 6.11 23.33
C ARG A 299 4.00 5.10 24.30
N VAL A 300 3.75 3.82 24.04
CA VAL A 300 4.39 2.70 24.74
C VAL A 300 5.13 1.79 23.78
N ASP A 301 6.28 1.28 24.22
CA ASP A 301 7.06 0.33 23.41
C ASP A 301 6.37 -1.03 23.35
N PHE A 302 5.83 -1.51 24.48
CA PHE A 302 5.17 -2.82 24.61
C PHE A 302 3.94 -2.77 25.53
N ALA A 303 2.75 -2.73 24.94
CA ALA A 303 1.48 -2.76 25.68
C ALA A 303 1.15 -4.14 26.30
N ALA A 304 1.74 -5.21 25.77
CA ALA A 304 1.39 -6.60 26.12
C ALA A 304 1.77 -6.99 27.57
N ASP A 305 2.63 -6.23 28.24
CA ASP A 305 3.03 -6.51 29.63
C ASP A 305 2.31 -5.63 30.67
N LEU A 306 1.38 -4.78 30.22
CA LEU A 306 0.75 -3.77 31.06
C LEU A 306 -0.60 -4.23 31.61
N PHE A 307 -0.83 -3.93 32.89
CA PHE A 307 -2.07 -4.20 33.61
C PHE A 307 -2.69 -2.86 34.05
N PRO A 308 -4.02 -2.71 33.97
CA PRO A 308 -4.72 -1.64 34.67
C PRO A 308 -4.28 -1.57 36.13
N CYS A 309 -3.94 -0.37 36.59
CA CYS A 309 -3.36 -0.16 37.90
C CYS A 309 -3.83 1.18 38.49
N VAL A 310 -4.09 1.18 39.79
CA VAL A 310 -4.38 2.38 40.58
C VAL A 310 -3.46 2.45 41.77
N THR A 311 -2.96 3.65 42.08
CA THR A 311 -2.14 3.92 43.27
C THR A 311 -2.74 5.05 44.10
N MET A 312 -2.80 4.88 45.42
CA MET A 312 -3.34 5.85 46.38
C MET A 312 -2.26 6.24 47.40
N PHE A 313 -2.28 7.48 47.89
CA PHE A 313 -1.31 7.95 48.88
C PHE A 313 -1.84 8.02 50.31
N SER A 314 -3.08 8.46 50.49
CA SER A 314 -3.66 8.67 51.83
C SER A 314 -4.88 7.77 52.07
N PRO A 315 -5.03 7.24 53.30
CA PRO A 315 -6.22 6.48 53.70
C PRO A 315 -7.51 7.27 53.51
N GLY A 316 -8.61 6.58 53.21
CA GLY A 316 -9.93 7.18 52.96
C GLY A 316 -10.28 7.37 51.48
N THR A 317 -9.34 7.18 50.55
CA THR A 317 -9.68 7.12 49.12
C THR A 317 -10.46 5.85 48.82
N LYS A 318 -11.55 6.00 48.05
CA LYS A 318 -12.45 4.93 47.60
C LYS A 318 -12.78 5.10 46.12
N ILE A 319 -12.60 4.05 45.35
CA ILE A 319 -12.88 4.02 43.91
C ILE A 319 -13.72 2.80 43.52
N GLU A 320 -14.27 2.85 42.33
CA GLU A 320 -14.92 1.73 41.65
C GLU A 320 -14.40 1.65 40.21
N ALA A 321 -13.93 0.46 39.81
CA ALA A 321 -13.48 0.22 38.45
C ALA A 321 -14.63 -0.28 37.57
N ASN A 322 -14.53 0.08 36.30
CA ASN A 322 -15.37 -0.42 35.23
C ASN A 322 -14.45 -0.92 34.12
N PHE A 323 -14.42 -2.24 33.94
CA PHE A 323 -13.67 -2.92 32.89
C PHE A 323 -14.57 -3.26 31.69
N GLY A 324 -15.71 -2.59 31.57
CA GLY A 324 -16.62 -2.68 30.43
C GLY A 324 -17.74 -3.72 30.60
N PRO A 325 -18.60 -3.83 29.58
CA PRO A 325 -18.49 -3.17 28.28
C PRO A 325 -19.05 -1.73 28.24
N ASN A 326 -19.81 -1.30 29.25
CA ASN A 326 -20.54 -0.02 29.21
C ASN A 326 -19.71 1.10 29.83
N PHE A 327 -19.20 2.03 29.04
CA PHE A 327 -18.37 3.15 29.50
C PHE A 327 -19.09 4.49 29.42
N LYS A 328 -18.60 5.48 30.17
CA LYS A 328 -19.05 6.87 30.01
C LYS A 328 -18.46 7.52 28.76
N PHE A 329 -17.24 7.16 28.39
CA PHE A 329 -16.65 7.52 27.11
C PHE A 329 -17.20 6.65 25.97
N ASN A 330 -17.52 7.26 24.84
CA ASN A 330 -17.93 6.52 23.64
C ASN A 330 -16.67 6.05 22.89
N ILE A 331 -16.31 4.77 23.06
CA ILE A 331 -15.12 4.18 22.41
C ILE A 331 -15.23 4.23 20.87
N SER A 332 -16.44 4.25 20.31
CA SER A 332 -16.63 4.36 18.86
C SER A 332 -16.11 5.67 18.28
N ASP A 333 -15.90 6.71 19.09
CA ASP A 333 -15.32 7.98 18.65
C ASP A 333 -13.79 7.87 18.37
N GLU A 334 -13.18 6.73 18.72
CA GLU A 334 -11.73 6.48 18.65
C GLU A 334 -11.32 5.48 17.54
N ILE A 335 -12.28 4.77 16.94
CA ILE A 335 -12.06 3.77 15.88
C ILE A 335 -12.27 4.41 14.51
#